data_AF-A0AAD5HH00-F1
#
_entry.id   AF-A0AAD5HH00-F1
#
_cell.length_a   1.000
_cell.length_b   1.000
_cell.length_c   1.000
_cell.angle_alpha   90.00
_cell.angle_beta   90.00
_cell.angle_gamma   90.00
#
_symmetry.space_group_name_H-M   'P 1'
#
loop_
_entity.id
_entity.type
_entity.pdbx_description
1 polymer ?
#
loop_
_entity_poly.entity_id
_entity_poly.type
_entity_poly.pdbx_seq_one_letter_code
_entity_poly.pdbx_strand_id
1 'polypeptide(L)'
;MTPEEVVLQLKKKGTFDELRKQALQEFQANESGQTFINDLQEIMQKLETEDPSLFTKDKSHVHNIVLDRLENHAVYNDARQKMLDHYLHSEAVSTRIDKEIRAIVPDETVTHSPRDVSPTPRQRERSSSKESGEADD
;
A
#
# COMPACT_ATOMS: atom_id res chain seq x y z
N MET A 1 -4.74 -2.34 12.80
CA MET A 1 -4.65 -1.19 11.88
C MET A 1 -4.80 -1.72 10.46
N THR A 2 -5.68 -1.13 9.65
CA THR A 2 -5.85 -1.54 8.24
C THR A 2 -4.91 -0.76 7.32
N PRO A 3 -4.63 -1.26 6.09
CA PRO A 3 -3.84 -0.51 5.11
C PRO A 3 -4.37 0.89 4.82
N GLU A 4 -5.70 1.05 4.78
CA GLU A 4 -6.36 2.34 4.54
C GLU A 4 -6.10 3.33 5.67
N GLU A 5 -6.08 2.86 6.91
CA GLU A 5 -5.77 3.67 8.10
C GLU A 5 -4.31 4.12 8.10
N VAL A 6 -3.38 3.25 7.68
CA VAL A 6 -1.96 3.59 7.53
C VAL A 6 -1.78 4.67 6.47
N VAL A 7 -2.39 4.52 5.30
CA VAL A 7 -2.34 5.52 4.23
C VAL A 7 -2.95 6.85 4.69
N LEU A 8 -4.06 6.83 5.43
CA LEU A 8 -4.67 8.03 5.96
C LEU A 8 -3.74 8.78 6.94
N GLN A 9 -3.03 8.04 7.80
CA GLN A 9 -2.05 8.62 8.73
C GLN A 9 -0.84 9.20 7.98
N LEU A 10 -0.32 8.49 6.98
CA LEU A 10 0.76 8.99 6.10
C LEU A 10 0.35 10.26 5.34
N LYS A 11 -0.91 10.33 4.91
CA LYS A 11 -1.47 11.55 4.29
C LYS A 11 -1.54 12.71 5.29
N LYS A 12 -2.03 12.47 6.52
CA LYS A 12 -2.10 13.50 7.57
C LYS A 12 -0.73 14.05 7.97
N LYS A 13 0.30 13.19 7.99
CA LYS A 13 1.69 13.56 8.30
C LYS A 13 2.42 14.27 7.15
N GLY A 14 1.84 14.32 5.95
CA GLY A 14 2.50 14.87 4.76
C GLY A 14 3.46 13.92 4.06
N THR A 15 3.89 12.82 4.71
CA THR A 15 4.78 11.79 4.16
C THR A 15 4.30 11.25 2.81
N PHE A 16 2.99 11.05 2.65
CA PHE A 16 2.44 10.58 1.36
C PHE A 16 2.71 11.58 0.22
N ASP A 17 2.55 12.88 0.48
CA ASP A 17 2.76 13.91 -0.54
C ASP A 17 4.25 14.09 -0.85
N GLU A 18 5.13 13.95 0.14
CA GLU A 18 6.59 13.93 -0.06
C GLU A 18 7.02 12.75 -0.95
N LEU A 19 6.56 11.54 -0.63
CA LEU A 19 6.85 10.35 -1.43
C LEU A 19 6.32 10.50 -2.86
N ARG A 20 5.11 11.04 -3.03
CA ARG A 20 4.52 11.32 -4.34
C ARG A 20 5.34 12.32 -5.15
N LYS A 21 5.79 13.41 -4.51
CA LYS A 21 6.62 14.44 -5.16
C LYS A 21 7.97 13.89 -5.58
N GLN A 22 8.61 13.12 -4.70
CA GLN A 22 9.88 12.49 -5.01
C GLN A 22 9.74 11.48 -6.16
N ALA A 23 8.70 10.65 -6.14
CA ALA A 23 8.38 9.73 -7.24
C ALA A 23 8.25 10.46 -8.57
N LEU A 24 7.53 11.57 -8.58
CA LEU A 24 7.35 12.39 -9.77
C LEU A 24 8.68 13.00 -10.24
N GLN A 25 9.48 13.55 -9.33
CA GLN A 25 10.77 14.15 -9.66
C GLN A 25 11.74 13.13 -10.26
N GLU A 26 11.82 11.94 -9.67
CA GLU A 26 12.71 10.87 -10.15
C GLU A 26 12.22 10.29 -11.48
N PHE A 27 10.89 10.15 -11.65
CA PHE A 27 10.32 9.81 -12.95
C PHE A 27 10.71 10.85 -14.00
N GLN A 28 10.48 12.13 -13.73
CA GLN A 28 10.82 13.21 -14.65
C GLN A 28 12.32 13.31 -14.93
N ALA A 29 13.19 12.93 -14.00
CA ALA A 29 14.64 12.99 -14.19
C ALA A 29 15.20 11.81 -15.00
N ASN A 30 14.49 10.68 -15.05
CA ASN A 30 14.98 9.48 -15.72
C ASN A 30 14.63 9.45 -17.22
N GLU A 31 15.37 8.63 -17.98
CA GLU A 31 15.21 8.53 -19.44
C GLU A 31 13.79 8.13 -19.84
N SER A 32 13.18 7.18 -19.12
CA SER A 32 11.83 6.69 -19.43
C SER A 32 10.76 7.75 -19.24
N GLY A 33 10.88 8.59 -18.21
CA GLY A 33 9.99 9.71 -17.98
C GLY A 33 10.22 10.85 -18.96
N GLN A 34 11.47 11.11 -19.38
CA GLN A 34 11.76 12.04 -20.47
C GLN A 34 11.14 11.58 -21.79
N THR A 35 11.27 10.30 -22.16
CA THR A 35 10.58 9.73 -23.33
C THR A 35 9.08 9.89 -23.22
N PHE A 36 8.48 9.53 -22.08
CA PHE A 36 7.04 9.68 -21.86
C PHE A 36 6.58 11.14 -21.99
N ILE A 37 7.34 12.11 -21.47
CA ILE A 37 7.03 13.55 -21.58
C ILE A 37 7.09 14.00 -23.03
N ASN A 38 8.08 13.55 -23.80
CA ASN A 38 8.19 13.89 -25.22
C ASN A 38 7.00 13.32 -26.01
N ASP A 39 6.63 12.06 -25.78
CA ASP A 39 5.47 11.44 -26.43
C ASP A 39 4.15 12.14 -26.06
N LEU A 40 4.02 12.57 -24.79
CA LEU A 40 2.90 13.38 -24.33
C LEU A 40 2.83 14.73 -25.08
N GLN A 41 3.97 15.39 -25.27
CA GLN A 41 4.03 16.65 -26.02
C GLN A 41 3.64 16.44 -27.49
N GLU A 42 4.09 15.37 -28.13
CA GLU A 42 3.68 15.03 -29.49
C GLU A 42 2.17 14.77 -29.58
N ILE A 43 1.59 14.06 -28.61
CA ILE A 43 0.15 13.83 -28.54
C ILE A 43 -0.59 15.16 -28.40
N MET A 44 -0.12 16.05 -27.52
CA MET A 44 -0.73 17.37 -27.35
C MET A 44 -0.66 18.22 -28.62
N GLN A 45 0.47 18.23 -29.32
CA GLN A 45 0.62 18.94 -30.60
C GLN A 45 -0.29 18.39 -31.69
N LYS A 46 -0.43 17.05 -31.77
CA LYS A 46 -1.36 16.41 -32.72
C LYS A 46 -2.80 16.81 -32.42
N LEU A 47 -3.19 16.80 -31.15
CA LEU A 47 -4.52 17.22 -30.71
C LEU A 47 -4.79 18.71 -31.01
N GLU A 48 -3.80 19.58 -30.82
CA GLU A 48 -3.91 21.01 -31.17
C GLU A 48 -4.06 21.22 -32.68
N THR A 49 -3.35 20.44 -33.48
CA THR A 49 -3.41 20.52 -34.94
C THR A 49 -4.76 20.00 -35.46
N GLU A 50 -5.29 18.94 -34.86
CA GLU A 50 -6.59 18.34 -35.20
C GLU A 50 -7.76 19.24 -34.78
N ASP A 51 -7.70 19.83 -33.57
CA ASP A 51 -8.69 20.78 -33.05
C ASP A 51 -7.99 21.98 -32.37
N PRO A 52 -7.73 23.07 -33.09
CA PRO A 52 -7.13 24.28 -32.51
C PRO A 52 -7.98 24.93 -31.42
N SER A 53 -9.28 24.62 -31.37
CA SER A 53 -10.18 25.12 -30.33
C SER A 53 -10.10 24.31 -29.04
N LEU A 54 -9.42 23.16 -29.04
CA LEU A 54 -9.41 22.22 -27.92
C LEU A 54 -8.98 22.89 -26.62
N PHE A 55 -7.90 23.69 -26.66
CA PHE A 55 -7.37 24.37 -25.47
C PHE A 55 -8.12 25.65 -25.08
N THR A 56 -9.10 26.06 -25.89
CA THR A 56 -10.03 27.15 -25.54
C THR A 56 -11.26 26.66 -24.77
N LYS A 57 -11.46 25.34 -24.70
CA LYS A 57 -12.55 24.67 -23.97
C LYS A 57 -12.21 24.51 -22.49
N ASP A 58 -13.16 23.98 -21.72
CA ASP A 58 -12.99 23.68 -20.30
C ASP A 58 -11.78 22.76 -20.05
N LYS A 59 -10.99 23.09 -19.03
CA LYS A 59 -9.75 22.36 -18.69
C LYS A 59 -10.00 20.89 -18.38
N SER A 60 -11.14 20.56 -17.77
CA SER A 60 -11.50 19.18 -17.42
C SER A 60 -11.80 18.37 -18.68
N HIS A 61 -12.43 18.99 -19.67
CA HIS A 61 -12.71 18.36 -20.96
C HIS A 61 -11.41 18.05 -21.73
N VAL A 62 -10.49 19.02 -21.79
CA VAL A 62 -9.16 18.82 -22.41
C VAL A 62 -8.40 17.70 -21.71
N HIS A 63 -8.39 17.70 -20.37
CA HIS A 63 -7.74 16.68 -19.56
C HIS A 63 -8.25 15.27 -19.89
N ASN A 64 -9.58 15.10 -19.99
CA ASN A 64 -10.17 13.80 -20.30
C ASN A 64 -9.82 13.30 -21.70
N ILE A 65 -9.80 14.20 -22.70
CA ILE A 65 -9.42 13.85 -24.08
C ILE A 65 -7.95 13.43 -24.14
N VAL A 66 -7.08 14.18 -23.47
CA VAL A 66 -5.64 13.88 -23.42
C VAL A 66 -5.40 12.54 -22.72
N LEU A 67 -6.08 12.28 -21.60
CA LEU A 67 -6.01 10.99 -20.89
C LEU A 67 -6.47 9.82 -21.74
N ASP A 68 -7.63 9.92 -22.39
CA ASP A 68 -8.13 8.86 -23.25
C ASP A 68 -7.15 8.57 -24.40
N ARG A 69 -6.53 9.61 -24.97
CA ARG A 69 -5.51 9.43 -26.02
C ARG A 69 -4.22 8.80 -25.49
N LEU A 70 -3.80 9.14 -24.27
CA LEU A 70 -2.62 8.57 -23.60
C LEU A 70 -2.82 7.12 -23.19
N GLU A 71 -3.95 6.77 -22.61
CA GLU A 71 -4.25 5.41 -22.15
C GLU A 71 -4.31 4.42 -23.32
N ASN A 72 -4.81 4.89 -24.47
CA ASN A 72 -4.81 4.13 -25.72
C ASN A 72 -3.43 4.09 -26.41
N HIS A 73 -2.44 4.84 -25.90
CA HIS A 73 -1.08 4.85 -26.42
C HIS A 73 -0.21 3.83 -25.67
N ALA A 74 0.44 2.92 -26.41
CA ALA A 74 1.26 1.85 -25.83
C ALA A 74 2.34 2.35 -24.85
N VAL A 75 2.84 3.57 -25.08
CA VAL A 75 3.86 4.23 -24.26
C VAL A 75 3.40 4.45 -22.82
N TYR A 76 2.12 4.71 -22.57
CA TYR A 76 1.63 4.93 -21.20
C TYR A 76 1.81 3.68 -20.32
N ASN A 77 1.47 2.51 -20.86
CA ASN A 77 1.61 1.25 -20.14
C ASN A 77 3.07 0.88 -19.92
N ASP A 78 3.94 1.12 -20.91
CA ASP A 78 5.38 0.89 -20.79
C ASP A 78 6.03 1.83 -19.75
N ALA A 79 5.74 3.14 -19.82
CA ALA A 79 6.23 4.12 -18.85
C ALA A 79 5.73 3.83 -17.43
N ARG A 80 4.46 3.43 -17.29
CA ARG A 80 3.89 2.99 -16.02
C ARG A 80 4.64 1.79 -15.46
N GLN A 81 4.86 0.75 -16.27
CA GLN A 81 5.54 -0.46 -15.82
C GLN A 81 6.99 -0.16 -15.40
N LYS A 82 7.72 0.61 -16.21
CA LYS A 82 9.10 1.05 -15.88
C LYS A 82 9.15 1.86 -14.59
N MET A 83 8.17 2.73 -14.34
CA MET A 83 8.10 3.48 -13.08
C MET A 83 7.86 2.57 -11.87
N LEU A 84 7.00 1.56 -12.01
CA LEU A 84 6.79 0.57 -10.93
C LEU A 84 8.08 -0.20 -10.63
N ASP A 85 8.73 -0.72 -11.67
CA ASP A 85 9.88 -1.61 -11.54
C ASP A 85 11.15 -0.89 -11.09
N HIS A 86 11.41 0.31 -11.61
CA HIS A 86 12.65 1.04 -11.31
C HIS A 86 12.58 1.92 -10.07
N TYR A 87 11.39 2.44 -9.72
CA TYR A 87 11.28 3.41 -8.62
C TYR A 87 10.53 2.84 -7.41
N LEU A 88 9.27 2.43 -7.57
CA LEU A 88 8.46 2.00 -6.43
C LEU A 88 8.95 0.68 -5.82
N HIS A 89 9.50 -0.21 -6.64
CA HIS A 89 10.14 -1.45 -6.19
C HIS A 89 11.63 -1.30 -5.86
N SER A 90 12.18 -0.09 -5.93
CA SER A 90 13.57 0.12 -5.52
C SER A 90 13.76 -0.13 -4.02
N GLU A 91 14.92 -0.69 -3.66
CA GLU A 91 15.25 -0.98 -2.26
C GLU A 91 15.24 0.28 -1.38
N ALA A 92 15.67 1.41 -1.93
CA ALA A 92 15.69 2.69 -1.22
C ALA A 92 14.27 3.19 -0.88
N VAL A 93 13.34 3.13 -1.84
CA VAL A 93 11.96 3.60 -1.65
C VAL A 93 11.18 2.64 -0.77
N SER A 94 11.29 1.33 -1.01
CA SER A 94 10.63 0.30 -0.18
C SER A 94 11.08 0.38 1.28
N THR A 95 12.39 0.50 1.55
CA THR A 95 12.92 0.66 2.91
C THR A 95 12.37 1.91 3.59
N ARG A 96 12.24 3.02 2.85
CA ARG A 96 11.67 4.25 3.39
C ARG A 96 10.18 4.09 3.70
N ILE A 97 9.41 3.51 2.79
CA ILE A 97 7.99 3.23 3.00
C ILE A 97 7.81 2.34 4.24
N ASP A 98 8.59 1.27 4.37
CA ASP A 98 8.55 0.36 5.51
C ASP A 98 8.86 1.06 6.83
N LYS A 99 9.87 1.94 6.85
CA LYS A 99 10.21 2.75 8.03
C LYS A 99 9.03 3.64 8.46
N GLU A 100 8.39 4.30 7.51
CA GLU A 100 7.26 5.19 7.78
C GLU A 100 6.02 4.41 8.25
N ILE A 101 5.78 3.21 7.70
CA ILE A 101 4.71 2.30 8.16
C ILE A 101 4.99 1.82 9.58
N ARG A 102 6.20 1.37 9.89
CA ARG A 102 6.59 0.92 11.25
C ARG A 102 6.52 2.05 12.28
N ALA A 103 6.75 3.30 11.87
CA ALA A 103 6.58 4.46 12.74
C ALA A 103 5.11 4.78 13.06
N ILE A 104 4.16 4.18 12.34
CA ILE A 104 2.71 4.36 12.51
C ILE A 104 2.06 3.12 13.13
N VAL A 105 2.55 1.94 12.79
CA VAL A 105 2.15 0.65 13.37
C VAL A 105 3.20 0.27 14.40
N PRO A 106 3.04 0.65 15.69
CA PRO A 106 3.92 0.15 16.73
C PRO A 106 3.83 -1.38 16.78
N ASP A 107 4.97 -2.02 17.01
CA ASP A 107 5.14 -3.47 17.10
C ASP A 107 4.54 -3.97 18.44
N GLU A 108 3.23 -3.86 18.60
CA GLU A 108 2.48 -4.41 19.73
C GLU A 108 1.57 -5.54 19.26
N THR A 109 2.19 -6.63 18.80
CA THR A 109 1.58 -7.98 18.89
C THR A 109 2.48 -9.02 19.55
N VAL A 110 3.62 -8.63 20.14
CA VAL A 110 4.36 -9.50 21.06
C VAL A 110 4.04 -9.11 22.50
N THR A 111 2.77 -9.23 22.88
CA THR A 111 2.44 -9.41 24.30
C THR A 111 2.86 -10.83 24.65
N HIS A 112 4.09 -10.98 25.17
CA HIS A 112 4.45 -12.13 25.97
C HIS A 112 3.44 -12.23 27.11
N SER A 113 2.44 -13.09 26.94
CA SER A 113 1.58 -13.54 28.03
C SER A 113 2.50 -14.26 29.03
N PRO A 114 2.69 -13.75 30.25
CA PRO A 114 3.42 -14.48 31.27
C PRO A 114 2.61 -15.74 31.56
N ARG A 115 3.27 -16.88 31.40
CA ARG A 115 2.84 -18.20 31.85
C ARG A 115 2.06 -18.12 33.17
N ASP A 116 0.74 -18.19 33.09
CA ASP A 116 -0.10 -18.60 34.20
C ASP A 116 -0.01 -20.13 34.28
N VAL A 117 1.03 -20.61 34.96
CA VAL A 117 1.06 -21.97 35.51
C VAL A 117 1.08 -21.83 37.02
N SER A 118 -0.11 -21.53 37.55
CA SER A 118 -0.41 -21.72 38.96
C SER A 118 -0.14 -23.19 39.36
N PRO A 119 0.52 -23.43 40.50
CA PRO A 119 1.02 -24.74 40.90
C PRO A 119 -0.08 -25.68 41.41
N THR A 120 0.03 -26.94 41.00
CA THR A 120 -0.80 -28.09 41.39
C THR A 120 -0.72 -28.38 42.90
N PRO A 121 -1.85 -28.55 43.62
CA PRO A 121 -1.85 -29.17 44.94
C PRO A 121 -2.18 -30.67 44.86
N ARG A 122 -1.12 -31.45 45.14
CA ARG A 122 -1.05 -32.80 45.73
C ARG A 122 -2.35 -33.60 45.91
N GLN A 123 -2.36 -34.77 45.25
CA GLN A 123 -3.09 -35.96 45.69
C GLN A 123 -2.83 -36.25 47.18
N ARG A 124 -3.91 -36.50 47.92
CA ARG A 124 -3.85 -37.25 49.18
C ARG A 124 -4.82 -38.41 49.04
N GLU A 125 -4.27 -39.56 48.69
CA GLU A 125 -4.95 -40.84 48.81
C GLU A 125 -5.31 -41.07 50.28
N ARG A 126 -6.57 -41.37 50.56
CA ARG A 126 -6.96 -42.22 51.69
C ARG A 126 -8.16 -43.08 51.32
N SER A 127 -7.84 -44.35 51.22
CA SER A 127 -8.68 -45.55 51.18
C SER A 127 -9.64 -45.65 52.37
N SER A 128 -10.76 -46.36 52.16
CA SER A 128 -11.48 -47.26 53.11
C SER A 128 -12.99 -47.14 52.90
N SER A 129 -13.62 -48.03 52.12
CA SER A 129 -14.28 -49.28 52.57
C SER A 129 -15.64 -49.09 53.27
N LYS A 130 -16.70 -49.61 52.65
CA LYS A 130 -17.73 -50.55 53.17
C LYS A 130 -19.03 -50.43 52.33
N GLU A 131 -19.54 -51.51 51.71
CA GLU A 131 -20.41 -52.55 52.32
C GLU A 131 -21.74 -51.91 52.77
N SER A 132 -22.95 -52.23 52.30
CA SER A 132 -23.59 -53.51 51.94
C SER A 132 -24.83 -53.21 51.06
N GLY A 133 -25.31 -54.15 50.22
CA GLY A 133 -26.60 -54.85 50.43
C GLY A 133 -27.82 -53.98 50.01
N GLU A 134 -28.73 -54.38 49.12
CA GLU A 134 -29.54 -55.59 49.17
C GLU A 134 -30.30 -55.74 47.83
N ALA A 135 -30.51 -56.99 47.42
CA ALA A 135 -31.38 -57.44 46.34
C ALA A 135 -32.88 -57.21 46.73
N ASP A 136 -33.89 -57.35 45.89
CA ASP A 136 -34.31 -58.56 45.19
C ASP A 136 -35.54 -58.26 44.31
N ASP A 137 -35.70 -59.14 43.32
CA ASP A 137 -36.91 -59.53 42.53
C ASP A 137 -37.81 -58.48 41.84
#